data_AF-A0A143B7W7-F1
#
_entry.id   AF-A0A143B7W7-F1
#
_cell.length_a   1.000
_cell.length_b   1.000
_cell.length_c   1.000
_cell.angle_alpha   90.00
_cell.angle_beta   90.00
_cell.angle_gamma   90.00
#
_symmetry.space_group_name_H-M   'P 1'
#
loop_
_entity.id
_entity.type
_entity.pdbx_description
1 polymer ?
#
loop_
_entity_poly.entity_id
_entity_poly.type
_entity_poly.pdbx_seq_one_letter_code
_entity_poly.pdbx_strand_id
1 'polypeptide(L)'
;MTIRSVLILLGGGAVMLGVLGYNLWSYSCGYCTLRSLLTLGLPGYLLLVLNLILLSVWLIMRRRRAREVKGDHCRCGTALAGEWHYCPGCGEATGR
;
A
#
# COMPACT_ATOMS: atom_id res chain seq x y z
N MET A 1 12.96 -7.03 -9.96
CA MET A 1 11.79 -7.32 -9.08
C MET A 1 12.11 -6.78 -7.70
N THR A 2 11.37 -5.80 -7.17
CA THR A 2 11.75 -5.16 -5.88
C THR A 2 11.23 -5.98 -4.69
N ILE A 3 11.90 -5.94 -3.54
CA ILE A 3 11.44 -6.60 -2.29
C ILE A 3 9.98 -6.20 -1.96
N ARG A 4 9.61 -4.95 -2.25
CA ARG A 4 8.22 -4.47 -2.16
C ARG A 4 7.26 -5.22 -3.07
N SER A 5 7.63 -5.48 -4.32
CA SER A 5 6.82 -6.25 -5.26
C SER A 5 6.63 -7.69 -4.78
N VAL A 6 7.66 -8.29 -4.19
CA VAL A 6 7.61 -9.65 -3.63
C VAL A 6 6.68 -9.72 -2.41
N LEU A 7 6.76 -8.75 -1.49
CA LEU A 7 5.87 -8.69 -0.33
C LEU A 7 4.40 -8.50 -0.72
N ILE A 8 4.13 -7.68 -1.74
CA ILE A 8 2.77 -7.48 -2.27
C ILE A 8 2.23 -8.78 -2.90
N LEU A 9 3.05 -9.48 -3.68
CA LEU A 9 2.67 -10.75 -4.30
C LEU A 9 2.44 -11.86 -3.26
N LEU A 10 3.33 -11.97 -2.26
CA LEU A 10 3.19 -12.93 -1.16
C LEU A 10 1.96 -12.63 -0.30
N GLY A 11 1.74 -11.36 0.05
CA GLY A 11 0.56 -10.93 0.82
C GLY A 11 -0.74 -11.20 0.06
N GLY A 12 -0.81 -10.81 -1.22
CA GLY A 12 -1.97 -11.07 -2.07
C GLY A 12 -2.22 -12.57 -2.28
N GLY A 13 -1.16 -13.35 -2.49
CA GLY A 13 -1.23 -14.80 -2.63
C GLY A 13 -1.73 -15.50 -1.35
N ALA A 14 -1.25 -15.10 -0.18
CA ALA A 14 -1.70 -15.65 1.10
C ALA A 14 -3.18 -15.35 1.37
N VAL A 15 -3.65 -14.14 1.04
CA VAL A 15 -5.07 -13.77 1.15
C VAL A 15 -5.92 -14.60 0.19
N MET A 16 -5.49 -14.76 -1.06
CA MET A 16 -6.19 -15.61 -2.03
C MET A 16 -6.27 -17.08 -1.59
N LEU A 17 -5.16 -17.64 -1.09
CA LEU A 17 -5.13 -19.00 -0.55
C LEU A 17 -6.04 -19.16 0.66
N GLY A 18 -6.10 -18.18 1.56
CA GLY A 18 -7.01 -18.18 2.70
C GLY A 18 -8.48 -18.17 2.28
N VAL A 19 -8.83 -17.31 1.31
CA VAL A 19 -10.18 -17.23 0.76
C VAL A 19 -10.56 -18.54 0.05
N LEU A 20 -9.68 -19.09 -0.79
CA LEU A 20 -9.93 -20.36 -1.48
C LEU A 20 -10.07 -21.53 -0.51
N GLY A 21 -9.18 -21.63 0.48
CA GLY A 21 -9.20 -22.68 1.49
C GLY A 21 -10.48 -22.67 2.33
N TYR A 22 -10.91 -21.48 2.77
CA TYR A 22 -12.17 -21.32 3.49
C TYR A 22 -13.37 -21.74 2.64
N ASN A 23 -13.42 -21.29 1.38
CA ASN A 23 -14.51 -21.66 0.48
C ASN A 23 -14.54 -23.16 0.16
N LEU A 24 -13.37 -23.80 -0.03
CA LEU A 24 -13.26 -25.25 -0.27
C LEU A 24 -13.75 -26.06 0.94
N TRP A 25 -13.38 -25.63 2.14
CA TRP A 25 -13.83 -26.24 3.39
C TRP A 25 -15.35 -26.13 3.54
N SER A 26 -15.91 -24.92 3.36
CA SER A 26 -17.36 -24.69 3.43
C SER A 26 -18.16 -25.44 2.36
N TYR A 27 -17.60 -25.61 1.16
CA TYR A 27 -18.17 -26.46 0.10
C TYR A 27 -18.20 -27.93 0.52
N SER A 28 -17.11 -28.44 1.09
CA SER A 28 -16.98 -29.84 1.51
C SER A 28 -17.91 -30.21 2.67
N CYS A 29 -18.26 -29.24 3.53
CA CYS A 29 -19.24 -29.43 4.61
C CYS A 29 -20.70 -29.22 4.16
N GLY A 30 -20.98 -28.99 2.87
CA GLY A 30 -22.34 -28.83 2.35
C GLY A 30 -23.01 -27.48 2.64
N TYR A 31 -22.26 -26.49 3.15
CA TYR A 31 -22.79 -25.17 3.50
C TYR A 31 -22.84 -24.18 2.32
N CYS A 32 -22.24 -24.49 1.17
CA CYS A 32 -22.11 -23.55 0.05
C CYS A 32 -22.40 -24.20 -1.31
N THR A 33 -23.22 -23.56 -2.14
CA THR A 33 -23.35 -23.87 -3.57
C THR A 33 -22.29 -23.10 -4.37
N LEU A 34 -21.94 -23.56 -5.59
CA LEU A 34 -21.02 -22.85 -6.52
C LEU A 34 -21.39 -21.37 -6.74
N ARG A 35 -22.65 -21.01 -6.51
CA ARG A 35 -23.15 -19.63 -6.58
C ARG A 35 -22.64 -18.77 -5.40
N SER A 36 -22.58 -19.34 -4.20
CA SER A 36 -22.04 -18.69 -2.99
C SER A 36 -20.53 -18.42 -3.05
N LEU A 37 -19.81 -19.17 -3.89
CA LEU A 37 -18.38 -18.98 -4.16
C LEU A 37 -18.08 -17.70 -4.97
N LEU A 38 -19.03 -17.28 -5.82
CA LEU A 38 -18.90 -16.10 -6.68
C LEU A 38 -19.66 -14.87 -6.14
N THR A 39 -20.63 -15.09 -5.26
CA THR A 39 -21.32 -14.00 -4.58
C THR A 39 -20.62 -13.67 -3.27
N LEU A 40 -20.00 -12.50 -3.19
CA LEU A 40 -19.48 -11.99 -1.92
C LEU A 40 -20.64 -11.84 -0.93
N GLY A 41 -20.71 -12.77 0.02
CA GLY A 41 -21.56 -12.59 1.20
C GLY A 41 -21.15 -11.34 1.97
N LEU A 42 -22.03 -10.90 2.88
CA LEU A 42 -21.78 -9.75 3.76
C LEU A 42 -20.35 -9.71 4.36
N PRO A 43 -19.79 -10.81 4.91
CA PRO A 43 -18.42 -10.79 5.44
C PRO A 43 -17.35 -10.58 4.35
N GLY A 44 -17.54 -11.12 3.15
CA GLY A 44 -16.64 -10.93 2.01
C GLY A 44 -16.64 -9.49 1.51
N TYR A 45 -17.82 -8.85 1.44
CA TYR A 45 -17.95 -7.44 1.10
C TYR A 45 -17.26 -6.54 2.13
N LEU A 46 -17.44 -6.84 3.42
CA LEU A 46 -16.85 -6.09 4.51
C LEU A 46 -15.31 -6.19 4.48
N LEU A 47 -14.76 -7.39 4.21
CA LEU A 47 -13.32 -7.59 4.04
C LEU A 47 -12.78 -6.83 2.82
N LEU A 48 -13.49 -6.85 1.69
CA LEU A 48 -13.10 -6.15 0.47
C LEU A 48 -13.03 -4.64 0.70
N VAL A 49 -14.07 -4.07 1.33
CA VAL A 49 -14.11 -2.64 1.67
C VAL A 49 -12.98 -2.27 2.62
N LEU A 50 -12.72 -3.06 3.66
CA LEU A 50 -11.61 -2.79 4.58
C LEU A 50 -10.25 -2.78 3.88
N ASN A 51 -10.01 -3.75 2.99
CA ASN A 51 -8.78 -3.83 2.22
C ASN A 51 -8.63 -2.66 1.25
N LEU A 52 -9.71 -2.22 0.60
CA LEU A 52 -9.72 -1.03 -0.25
C LEU A 52 -9.43 0.25 0.55
N ILE A 53 -9.99 0.38 1.75
CA ILE A 53 -9.70 1.51 2.64
C ILE A 53 -8.22 1.50 3.01
N LEU A 54 -7.67 0.38 3.47
CA LEU A 54 -6.24 0.26 3.79
C LEU A 54 -5.35 0.64 2.61
N LEU A 55 -5.67 0.14 1.42
CA LEU A 55 -4.93 0.44 0.19
C LEU A 55 -4.98 1.94 -0.12
N SER A 56 -6.14 2.57 0.03
CA SER A 56 -6.32 3.99 -0.21
C SER A 56 -5.48 4.85 0.76
N VAL A 57 -5.50 4.52 2.05
CA VAL A 57 -4.70 5.19 3.08
C VAL A 57 -3.22 5.04 2.77
N TRP A 58 -2.77 3.83 2.45
CA TRP A 58 -1.38 3.57 2.10
C TRP A 58 -0.93 4.35 0.86
N LEU A 59 -1.77 4.41 -0.19
CA LEU A 59 -1.48 5.19 -1.39
C LEU A 59 -1.38 6.69 -1.08
N ILE A 60 -2.26 7.22 -0.23
CA ILE A 60 -2.23 8.62 0.19
C ILE A 60 -0.92 8.91 0.95
N MET A 61 -0.60 8.11 1.97
CA MET A 61 0.63 8.29 2.75
C MET A 61 1.87 8.18 1.87
N ARG A 62 1.89 7.22 0.94
CA ARG A 62 3.01 7.05 0.01
C ARG A 62 3.18 8.26 -0.93
N ARG A 63 2.08 8.82 -1.43
CA ARG A 63 2.11 10.02 -2.28
C ARG A 63 2.59 11.25 -1.51
N ARG A 64 2.15 11.43 -0.26
CA ARG A 64 2.62 12.51 0.62
C ARG A 64 4.13 12.38 0.87
N ARG A 65 4.59 11.20 1.29
CA ARG A 65 6.01 10.93 1.50
C ARG A 65 6.85 11.11 0.24
N ALA A 66 6.35 10.71 -0.93
CA ALA A 66 7.07 10.92 -2.19
C ALA A 66 7.19 12.40 -2.58
N ARG A 67 6.23 13.25 -2.19
CA ARG A 67 6.31 14.70 -2.36
C ARG A 67 7.29 15.34 -1.37
N GLU A 68 7.27 14.91 -0.11
CA GLU A 68 8.21 15.37 0.92
C GLU A 68 9.66 14.98 0.63
N VAL A 69 9.88 13.80 0.02
CA VAL A 69 11.22 13.28 -0.32
C VAL A 69 11.76 13.84 -1.63
N LYS A 70 10.93 14.49 -2.46
CA LYS A 70 11.42 15.40 -3.51
C LYS A 70 11.94 16.67 -2.83
N GLY A 71 12.99 16.51 -2.02
CA GLY A 71 13.71 17.61 -1.42
C GLY A 71 14.21 18.54 -2.50
N ASP A 72 14.03 19.83 -2.27
CA ASP A 72 14.62 20.86 -3.10
C ASP A 72 16.13 20.62 -3.16
N HIS A 73 16.71 20.71 -4.35
CA HIS A 73 18.17 20.67 -4.47
C HIS A 73 18.65 22.11 -4.39
N CYS A 74 19.67 22.36 -3.56
CA CYS A 74 20.36 23.63 -3.62
C CYS A 74 21.05 23.77 -4.99
N ARG A 75 21.32 25.00 -5.45
CA ARG A 75 22.11 25.23 -6.68
C ARG A 75 23.48 24.56 -6.65
N CYS A 76 24.06 24.36 -5.46
CA CYS A 76 25.30 23.62 -5.28
C CYS A 76 25.16 22.08 -5.43
N GLY A 77 23.95 21.57 -5.69
CA GLY A 77 23.66 20.15 -5.90
C GLY A 77 23.34 19.36 -4.63
N THR A 78 23.44 19.97 -3.44
CA THR A 78 23.12 19.31 -2.17
C THR A 78 21.61 19.15 -2.01
N ALA A 79 21.16 17.94 -1.67
CA ALA A 79 19.76 17.68 -1.36
C ALA A 79 19.37 18.35 -0.03
N LEU A 80 18.35 19.20 -0.06
CA LEU A 80 17.83 19.88 1.12
C LEU A 80 16.65 19.08 1.67
N ALA A 81 16.67 18.81 2.97
CA ALA A 81 15.45 18.37 3.65
C ALA A 81 14.50 19.56 3.81
N GLY A 82 13.20 19.30 3.87
CA GLY A 82 12.14 20.30 3.86
C GLY A 82 12.16 21.34 4.99
N GLU A 83 13.04 21.23 5.98
CA GLU A 83 13.10 22.09 7.17
C GLU A 83 14.32 23.05 7.18
N TRP A 84 15.17 23.04 6.14
CA TRP A 84 16.44 23.77 6.16
C TRP A 84 16.29 25.21 5.62
N HIS A 85 16.70 26.20 6.42
CA HIS A 85 16.77 27.64 6.04
C HIS A 85 18.09 28.02 5.34
N TYR A 86 19.14 27.22 5.50
CA TYR A 86 20.44 27.41 4.88
C TYR A 86 20.96 26.07 4.35
N CYS A 87 21.70 26.06 3.25
CA CYS A 87 22.27 24.84 2.69
C CYS A 87 23.47 24.34 3.52
N PRO A 88 23.53 23.06 3.94
CA PRO A 88 24.68 22.52 4.67
C PRO A 88 25.95 22.43 3.83
N GLY A 89 25.83 22.40 2.49
CA GLY A 89 26.98 22.29 1.59
C GLY A 89 27.66 23.63 1.30
N CYS A 90 26.88 24.64 0.93
CA CYS A 90 27.40 25.95 0.50
C CYS A 90 27.05 27.12 1.42
N GLY A 91 26.25 26.90 2.48
CA GLY A 91 25.82 27.95 3.41
C GLY A 91 24.79 28.94 2.84
N GLU A 92 24.36 28.77 1.58
CA GLU A 92 23.46 29.70 0.92
C GLU A 92 22.03 29.57 1.42
N ALA A 93 21.32 30.69 1.52
CA ALA A 93 19.93 30.71 1.96
C ALA A 93 19.06 29.92 0.98
N THR A 94 18.29 28.96 1.50
CA THR A 94 17.24 28.31 0.72
C THR A 94 16.12 29.32 0.57
N GLY A 95 15.96 29.89 -0.63
CA GLY A 95 15.04 31.00 -0.93
C GLY A 95 13.55 30.63 -0.83
N ARG A 96 13.14 30.09 0.32
CA ARG A 96 11.76 29.97 0.77
C ARG A 96 11.37 31.17 1.62
#